data_AF-A0ABD3AC38-F1
#
_entry.id   AF-A0ABD3AC38-F1
#
_cell.length_a   1.000
_cell.length_b   1.000
_cell.length_c   1.000
_cell.angle_alpha   90.00
_cell.angle_beta   90.00
_cell.angle_gamma   90.00
#
_symmetry.space_group_name_H-M   'P 1'
#
loop_
_entity.id
_entity.type
_entity.pdbx_description
1 polymer ?
#
loop_
_entity_poly.entity_id
_entity_poly.type
_entity_poly.pdbx_seq_one_letter_code
_entity_poly.pdbx_strand_id
1 'polypeptide(L)'
;MLIEWESSQCGFMLDGRWSSGLLLVLAIAVLFAVVGVGVLPGLVPLVICGSLNVPFAKVILKCQSEFMNAQDKRLRAMSEILNNMKIIKLQSWEEKFKNLIGSYREIEFKCLVESQFKKIYSVPLYWMCPTIVYSVILFGCIIFKSAALDASTIFTALVTLRACANLFV
;
A
#
# COMPACT_ATOMS: atom_id res chain seq x y z
N MET A 1 24.51 13.65 15.71
CA MET A 1 23.64 12.54 16.16
C MET A 1 22.26 12.51 15.51
N LEU A 2 21.29 13.39 15.81
CA LEU A 2 19.97 13.36 15.12
C LEU A 2 20.07 13.65 13.60
N ILE A 3 20.98 14.53 13.20
CA ILE A 3 21.21 14.91 11.79
C ILE A 3 21.88 13.78 10.97
N GLU A 4 22.77 12.98 11.58
CA GLU A 4 23.42 11.83 10.92
C GLU A 4 22.47 10.62 10.76
N TRP A 5 21.50 10.48 11.67
CA TRP A 5 20.43 9.49 11.55
C TRP A 5 19.46 9.85 10.41
N GLU A 6 19.13 11.13 10.25
CA GLU A 6 18.26 11.61 9.18
C GLU A 6 18.95 11.55 7.80
N SER A 7 20.25 11.86 7.72
CA SER A 7 21.03 11.72 6.48
C SER A 7 21.18 10.25 6.03
N SER A 8 21.33 9.33 6.99
CA SER A 8 21.42 7.89 6.70
C SER A 8 20.08 7.31 6.24
N GLN A 9 18.96 7.78 6.80
CA GLN A 9 17.62 7.42 6.34
C GLN A 9 17.31 7.96 4.94
N CYS A 10 17.73 9.19 4.63
CA CYS A 10 17.58 9.75 3.28
C CYS A 10 18.39 8.98 2.23
N GLY A 11 19.62 8.55 2.56
CA GLY A 11 20.42 7.69 1.68
C GLY A 11 19.70 6.39 1.32
N PHE A 12 19.19 5.68 2.33
CA PHE A 12 18.44 4.43 2.15
C PHE A 12 17.18 4.60 1.28
N MET A 13 16.49 5.74 1.41
CA MET A 13 15.30 6.06 0.60
C MET A 13 15.65 6.34 -0.87
N LEU A 14 16.76 7.04 -1.12
CA LEU A 14 17.23 7.37 -2.47
C LEU A 14 17.70 6.11 -3.21
N ASP A 15 18.47 5.26 -2.53
CA ASP A 15 18.95 3.99 -3.07
C ASP A 15 17.78 3.04 -3.40
N GLY A 16 16.72 3.04 -2.58
CA GLY A 16 15.51 2.26 -2.83
C GLY A 16 14.72 2.74 -4.06
N ARG A 17 14.62 4.06 -4.27
CA ARG A 17 13.88 4.63 -5.43
C ARG A 17 14.59 4.42 -6.76
N TRP A 18 15.91 4.46 -6.78
CA TRP A 18 16.69 4.18 -7.99
C TRP A 18 16.65 2.70 -8.35
N SER A 19 16.82 1.83 -7.34
CA SER A 19 16.81 0.38 -7.51
C SER A 19 15.46 -0.13 -8.03
N SER A 20 14.35 0.46 -7.60
CA SER A 20 13.03 0.07 -8.08
C SER A 20 12.82 0.42 -9.56
N GLY A 21 13.25 1.62 -9.98
CA GLY A 21 13.19 2.04 -11.38
C GLY A 21 14.01 1.13 -12.30
N LEU A 22 15.23 0.75 -11.89
CA LEU A 22 16.06 -0.20 -12.62
C LEU A 22 15.40 -1.57 -12.76
N LEU A 23 14.82 -2.09 -11.68
CA LEU A 23 14.16 -3.40 -11.69
C LEU A 23 12.92 -3.42 -12.59
N LEU A 24 12.17 -2.31 -12.67
CA LEU A 24 11.05 -2.16 -13.60
C LEU A 24 11.50 -2.26 -15.06
N VAL A 25 12.56 -1.53 -15.42
CA VAL A 25 13.10 -1.53 -16.80
C VAL A 25 13.61 -2.91 -17.18
N LEU A 26 14.34 -3.57 -16.27
CA LEU A 26 14.83 -4.94 -16.48
C LEU A 26 13.69 -5.95 -16.62
N ALA A 27 12.64 -5.84 -15.82
CA ALA A 27 11.47 -6.72 -15.91
C ALA A 27 10.75 -6.61 -17.26
N ILE A 28 10.59 -5.38 -17.76
CA ILE A 28 10.00 -5.12 -19.08
C ILE A 28 10.90 -5.69 -20.18
N ALA A 29 12.22 -5.48 -20.11
CA ALA A 29 13.17 -6.00 -21.09
C ALA A 29 13.16 -7.55 -21.15
N VAL A 30 13.15 -8.22 -19.99
CA VAL A 30 13.05 -9.68 -19.91
C VAL A 30 11.71 -10.18 -20.46
N LEU A 31 10.59 -9.51 -20.17
CA LEU A 31 9.28 -9.87 -20.73
C LEU A 31 9.27 -9.78 -22.25
N PHE A 32 9.83 -8.72 -22.83
CA PHE A 32 9.96 -8.59 -24.28
C PHE A 32 10.87 -9.65 -24.89
N ALA A 33 11.98 -10.01 -24.23
CA ALA A 33 12.90 -11.03 -24.70
C ALA A 33 12.31 -12.45 -24.68
N VAL A 34 11.51 -12.76 -23.65
CA VAL A 34 10.93 -14.10 -23.42
C VAL A 34 9.65 -14.31 -24.23
N VAL A 35 8.80 -13.28 -24.34
CA VAL A 35 7.43 -13.41 -24.89
C VAL A 35 7.27 -12.75 -26.27
N GLY A 36 8.15 -11.82 -26.65
CA GLY A 36 8.09 -11.13 -27.94
C GLY A 36 6.82 -10.27 -28.11
N VAL A 37 6.21 -10.32 -29.29
CA VAL A 37 5.05 -9.50 -29.66
C VAL A 37 3.80 -9.79 -28.81
N GLY A 38 3.75 -10.97 -28.15
CA GLY A 38 2.66 -11.36 -27.25
C GLY A 38 2.51 -10.51 -25.98
N VAL A 39 3.48 -9.66 -25.65
CA VAL A 39 3.43 -8.74 -24.50
C VAL A 39 2.46 -7.58 -24.72
N LEU A 40 2.23 -7.16 -25.96
CA LEU A 40 1.40 -6.00 -26.31
C LEU A 40 0.00 -6.00 -25.67
N PRO A 41 -0.79 -7.09 -25.70
CA PRO A 41 -2.09 -7.14 -25.02
C PRO A 41 -1.99 -7.06 -23.49
N GLY A 42 -0.87 -7.51 -22.89
CA GLY A 42 -0.61 -7.43 -21.46
C GLY A 42 -0.23 -6.04 -20.95
N LEU A 43 0.20 -5.14 -21.85
CA LEU A 43 0.60 -3.78 -21.49
C LEU A 43 -0.59 -2.96 -20.95
N VAL A 44 -1.79 -3.19 -21.50
CA VAL A 44 -3.02 -2.48 -21.12
C VAL A 44 -3.40 -2.73 -19.65
N PRO A 45 -3.60 -3.98 -19.18
CA PRO A 45 -3.92 -4.23 -17.78
C PRO A 45 -2.77 -3.85 -16.83
N LEU A 46 -1.52 -3.88 -17.29
CA LEU A 46 -0.36 -3.45 -16.50
C LEU A 46 -0.39 -1.94 -16.22
N VAL A 47 -0.66 -1.12 -17.24
CA VAL A 47 -0.82 0.34 -17.09
C VAL A 47 -2.05 0.69 -16.24
N ILE A 48 -3.15 -0.05 -16.39
CA ILE A 48 -4.37 0.15 -15.58
C ILE A 48 -4.09 -0.16 -14.11
N CYS A 49 -3.53 -1.34 -13.78
CA CYS A 49 -3.22 -1.68 -12.39
C CYS A 49 -2.23 -0.66 -11.79
N GLY A 50 -1.20 -0.24 -12.54
CA GLY A 50 -0.28 0.80 -12.10
C GLY A 50 -0.97 2.15 -11.79
N SER A 51 -1.85 2.60 -12.68
CA SER A 51 -2.57 3.87 -12.51
C SER A 51 -3.56 3.85 -11.33
N LEU A 52 -4.16 2.70 -11.03
CA LEU A 52 -5.09 2.53 -9.91
C LEU A 52 -4.38 2.54 -8.55
N ASN A 53 -3.13 2.07 -8.47
CA ASN A 53 -2.38 2.04 -7.21
C ASN A 53 -2.11 3.45 -6.64
N VAL A 54 -1.85 4.45 -7.49
CA VAL A 54 -1.53 5.83 -7.05
C VAL A 54 -2.66 6.52 -6.27
N PRO A 55 -3.90 6.64 -6.79
CA PRO A 55 -5.00 7.21 -6.02
C PRO A 55 -5.35 6.35 -4.81
N PHE A 56 -5.21 5.02 -4.90
CA PHE A 56 -5.49 4.12 -3.80
C PHE A 56 -4.54 4.35 -2.61
N ALA A 57 -3.24 4.46 -2.89
CA ALA A 57 -2.23 4.80 -1.89
C ALA A 57 -2.53 6.14 -1.21
N LYS A 58 -2.93 7.17 -1.98
CA LYS A 58 -3.32 8.48 -1.42
C LYS A 58 -4.52 8.38 -0.49
N VAL A 59 -5.53 7.58 -0.85
CA VAL A 59 -6.72 7.37 0.00
C VAL A 59 -6.36 6.65 1.30
N ILE A 60 -5.51 5.63 1.25
CA ILE A 60 -5.01 4.93 2.44
C ILE A 60 -4.21 5.89 3.33
N LEU A 61 -3.29 6.67 2.75
CA LEU A 61 -2.47 7.64 3.49
C LEU A 61 -3.32 8.71 4.15
N LYS A 62 -4.31 9.25 3.44
CA LYS A 62 -5.27 10.21 4.03
C LYS A 62 -6.02 9.58 5.20
N CYS A 63 -6.50 8.35 5.04
CA CYS A 63 -7.20 7.64 6.11
C CYS A 63 -6.30 7.37 7.33
N GLN A 64 -5.03 7.06 7.09
CA GLN A 64 -4.03 6.87 8.14
C GLN A 64 -3.74 8.18 8.87
N SER A 65 -3.65 9.31 8.15
CA SER A 65 -3.44 10.62 8.76
C SER A 65 -4.62 11.04 9.64
N GLU A 66 -5.86 10.84 9.19
CA GLU A 66 -7.06 11.12 10.01
C GLU A 66 -7.08 10.26 11.28
N PHE A 67 -6.70 8.98 11.17
CA PHE A 67 -6.58 8.08 12.32
C PHE A 67 -5.53 8.56 13.32
N MET A 68 -4.34 8.96 12.86
CA MET A 68 -3.28 9.51 13.71
C MET A 68 -3.74 10.79 14.43
N ASN A 69 -4.45 11.67 13.73
CA ASN A 69 -5.02 12.89 14.33
C ASN A 69 -6.06 12.57 15.42
N ALA A 70 -6.92 11.56 15.22
CA ALA A 70 -7.88 11.14 16.24
C ALA A 70 -7.18 10.55 17.47
N GLN A 71 -6.14 9.74 17.26
CA GLN A 71 -5.34 9.15 18.31
C GLN A 71 -4.61 10.21 19.14
N ASP A 72 -4.00 11.22 18.50
CA ASP A 72 -3.30 12.32 19.17
C ASP A 72 -4.25 13.14 20.04
N LYS A 73 -5.48 13.41 19.58
CA LYS A 73 -6.51 14.11 20.38
C LYS A 73 -6.85 13.34 21.66
N ARG A 74 -7.01 12.01 21.56
CA ARG A 74 -7.27 11.16 22.74
C ARG A 74 -6.10 11.19 23.72
N LEU A 75 -4.88 11.05 23.22
CA LEU A 75 -3.66 11.05 24.06
C LEU A 75 -3.48 12.40 24.78
N ARG A 76 -3.74 13.50 24.08
CA ARG A 76 -3.67 14.85 24.66
C ARG A 76 -4.72 15.07 25.75
N ALA A 77 -5.98 14.70 25.49
CA ALA A 77 -7.05 14.80 26.47
C ALA A 77 -6.74 13.95 27.72
N MET A 78 -6.23 12.73 27.53
CA MET A 78 -5.87 11.85 28.64
C MET A 78 -4.70 12.40 29.47
N SER A 79 -3.71 13.04 28.82
CA SER A 79 -2.60 13.72 29.50
C SER A 79 -3.09 14.90 30.35
N GLU A 80 -4.03 15.71 29.83
CA GLU A 80 -4.61 16.85 30.57
C GLU A 80 -5.41 16.39 31.80
N ILE A 81 -6.16 15.29 31.67
CA ILE A 81 -6.89 14.66 32.77
C ILE A 81 -5.94 14.14 33.85
N LEU A 82 -4.86 13.45 33.47
CA LEU A 82 -3.85 12.94 34.39
C LEU A 82 -3.17 14.07 35.16
N ASN A 83 -2.87 15.19 34.49
CA ASN A 83 -2.24 16.35 35.13
C ASN A 83 -3.17 17.02 36.16
N ASN A 84 -4.49 17.00 35.92
CA ASN A 84 -5.50 17.64 36.77
C ASN A 84 -6.30 16.67 37.66
N MET A 85 -5.80 15.45 37.87
CA MET A 85 -6.54 14.36 38.53
C MET A 85 -7.08 14.71 39.93
N LYS A 86 -6.32 15.47 40.72
CA LYS A 86 -6.71 15.86 42.08
C LYS A 86 -7.97 16.73 42.09
N ILE A 87 -8.09 17.65 41.14
CA ILE A 87 -9.23 18.57 41.01
C ILE A 87 -10.48 17.81 40.60
N ILE A 88 -10.34 16.85 39.67
CA ILE A 88 -11.44 16.03 39.16
C ILE A 88 -12.09 15.21 40.28
N LYS A 89 -11.27 14.62 41.17
CA LYS A 89 -11.75 13.89 42.34
C LYS A 89 -12.45 14.78 43.35
N LEU A 90 -11.92 15.99 43.60
CA LEU A 90 -12.52 16.95 44.54
C LEU A 90 -13.89 17.47 44.06
N GLN A 91 -14.14 17.47 42.76
CA GLN A 91 -15.38 17.97 42.16
C GLN A 91 -16.36 16.86 41.74
N SER A 92 -16.01 15.58 41.96
CA SER A 92 -16.79 14.42 41.48
C SER A 92 -17.09 14.46 39.97
N TRP A 93 -16.15 14.96 39.16
CA TRP A 93 -16.29 15.09 37.71
C TRP A 93 -15.92 13.83 36.92
N GLU A 94 -15.67 12.70 37.60
CA GLU A 94 -15.18 11.46 37.00
C GLU A 94 -16.10 10.95 35.89
N GLU A 95 -17.41 10.93 36.10
CA GLU A 95 -18.38 10.47 35.11
C GLU A 95 -18.45 11.37 33.87
N LYS A 96 -18.30 12.69 34.04
CA LYS A 96 -18.23 13.64 32.90
C LYS A 96 -17.02 13.36 32.01
N PHE A 97 -15.85 13.16 32.62
CA PHE A 97 -14.63 12.85 31.87
C PHE A 97 -14.65 11.46 31.24
N LYS A 98 -15.27 10.48 31.90
CA LYS A 98 -15.48 9.14 31.34
C LYS A 98 -16.34 9.18 30.07
N ASN A 99 -17.44 9.93 30.09
CA ASN A 99 -18.27 10.15 28.90
C ASN A 99 -17.52 10.91 27.80
N LEU A 100 -16.72 11.92 28.16
CA LEU A 100 -15.88 12.64 27.21
C LEU A 100 -14.89 11.70 26.48
N ILE A 101 -14.15 10.87 27.22
CA ILE A 101 -13.23 9.88 26.64
C ILE A 101 -14.00 8.84 25.79
N GLY A 102 -15.18 8.42 26.23
CA GLY A 102 -16.06 7.54 25.47
C GLY A 102 -16.42 8.10 24.10
N SER A 103 -16.79 9.38 24.04
CA SER A 103 -17.11 10.06 22.77
C SER A 103 -15.92 10.14 21.81
N TYR A 104 -14.72 10.41 22.32
CA TYR A 104 -13.50 10.39 21.50
C TYR A 104 -13.19 8.99 20.96
N ARG A 105 -13.40 7.95 21.78
CA ARG A 105 -13.17 6.55 21.38
C ARG A 105 -14.12 6.08 20.29
N GLU A 106 -15.39 6.52 20.30
CA GLU A 106 -16.34 6.20 19.23
C GLU A 106 -15.93 6.80 17.88
N ILE A 107 -15.42 8.04 17.89
CA ILE A 107 -14.93 8.71 16.68
C ILE A 107 -13.68 8.01 16.15
N GLU A 108 -12.73 7.68 17.02
CA GLU A 108 -11.52 6.91 16.68
C GLU A 108 -11.89 5.55 16.09
N PHE A 109 -12.84 4.85 16.71
CA PHE A 109 -13.29 3.54 16.24
C PHE A 109 -13.92 3.60 14.85
N LYS A 110 -14.78 4.59 14.57
CA LYS A 110 -15.36 4.79 13.23
C LYS A 110 -14.27 5.02 12.17
N CYS A 111 -13.32 5.91 12.45
CA CYS A 111 -12.21 6.19 11.54
C CYS A 111 -11.33 4.96 11.31
N LEU A 112 -11.05 4.19 12.38
CA LEU A 112 -10.29 2.94 12.29
C LEU A 112 -11.01 1.91 11.43
N VAL A 113 -12.31 1.70 11.65
CA VAL A 113 -13.12 0.76 10.87
C VAL A 113 -13.12 1.12 9.39
N GLU A 114 -13.35 2.38 9.03
CA GLU A 114 -13.29 2.83 7.63
C GLU A 114 -11.92 2.62 6.99
N SER A 115 -10.84 2.87 7.74
CA SER A 115 -9.45 2.61 7.29
C SER A 115 -9.19 1.13 7.05
N GLN A 116 -9.62 0.28 7.98
CA GLN A 116 -9.46 -1.17 7.89
C GLN A 116 -10.29 -1.75 6.75
N PHE A 117 -11.52 -1.29 6.55
CA PHE A 117 -12.33 -1.71 5.38
C PHE A 117 -11.59 -1.41 4.09
N LYS A 118 -11.11 -0.17 3.90
CA LYS A 118 -10.37 0.21 2.69
C LYS A 118 -9.14 -0.66 2.44
N LYS A 119 -8.39 -1.01 3.50
CA LYS A 119 -7.25 -1.93 3.43
C LYS A 119 -7.67 -3.36 3.06
N ILE A 120 -8.71 -3.89 3.72
CA ILE A 120 -9.24 -5.23 3.46
C ILE A 120 -9.70 -5.37 2.01
N TYR A 121 -10.27 -4.32 1.40
CA TYR A 121 -10.66 -4.36 -0.01
C TYR A 121 -9.45 -4.31 -0.97
N SER A 122 -8.38 -3.59 -0.63
CA SER A 122 -7.23 -3.45 -1.54
C SER A 122 -6.27 -4.64 -1.52
N VAL A 123 -6.06 -5.27 -0.35
CA VAL A 123 -5.19 -6.45 -0.23
C VAL A 123 -5.54 -7.55 -1.24
N PRO A 124 -6.78 -8.07 -1.34
CA PRO A 124 -7.10 -9.13 -2.29
C PRO A 124 -7.00 -8.66 -3.75
N LEU A 125 -7.40 -7.43 -4.07
CA LEU A 125 -7.26 -6.87 -5.42
C LEU A 125 -5.78 -6.85 -5.84
N TYR A 126 -4.90 -6.51 -4.90
CA TYR A 126 -3.46 -6.52 -5.10
C TYR A 126 -2.91 -7.93 -5.37
N TRP A 127 -3.30 -8.94 -4.57
CA TRP A 127 -2.90 -10.34 -4.81
C TRP A 127 -3.39 -10.88 -6.17
N MET A 128 -4.52 -10.37 -6.66
CA MET A 128 -5.11 -10.81 -7.93
C MET A 128 -4.52 -10.10 -9.17
N CYS A 129 -4.05 -8.86 -9.06
CA CYS A 129 -3.49 -8.10 -10.20
C CYS A 129 -2.46 -8.88 -11.05
N PRO A 130 -1.39 -9.46 -10.50
CA PRO A 130 -0.38 -10.15 -11.32
C PRO A 130 -0.92 -11.40 -12.01
N THR A 131 -1.90 -12.07 -11.41
CA THR A 131 -2.54 -13.27 -11.99
C THR A 131 -3.43 -12.90 -13.18
N ILE A 132 -4.13 -11.76 -13.12
CA ILE A 132 -4.95 -11.24 -14.21
C ILE A 132 -4.07 -10.76 -15.38
N VAL A 133 -2.99 -10.02 -15.10
CA VAL A 133 -2.07 -9.55 -16.15
C VAL A 133 -1.42 -10.74 -16.86
N TYR A 134 -1.02 -11.76 -16.10
CA TYR A 134 -0.41 -12.97 -16.62
C TYR A 134 -1.35 -13.77 -17.54
N SER A 135 -2.63 -13.94 -17.17
CA SER A 135 -3.59 -14.66 -18.02
C SER A 135 -3.83 -13.97 -19.36
N VAL A 136 -3.88 -12.62 -19.37
CA VAL A 136 -4.02 -11.83 -20.60
C VAL A 136 -2.79 -11.97 -21.51
N ILE A 137 -1.57 -11.97 -20.94
CA ILE A 137 -0.34 -12.16 -21.69
C ILE A 137 -0.32 -13.55 -22.34
N LEU A 138 -0.63 -14.61 -21.57
CA LEU A 138 -0.68 -15.97 -22.11
C LEU A 138 -1.71 -16.11 -23.24
N PHE A 139 -2.89 -15.52 -23.07
CA PHE A 139 -3.92 -15.51 -24.11
C PHE A 139 -3.46 -14.79 -25.37
N GLY A 140 -2.77 -13.65 -25.21
CA GLY A 140 -2.11 -12.92 -26.29
C GLY A 140 -1.08 -13.78 -27.05
N CYS A 141 -0.23 -14.50 -26.33
CA CYS A 141 0.77 -15.39 -26.93
C CYS A 141 0.15 -16.48 -27.82
N ILE A 142 -0.97 -17.05 -27.36
CA ILE A 142 -1.69 -18.10 -28.10
C ILE A 142 -2.27 -17.53 -29.40
N ILE A 143 -2.85 -16.33 -29.37
CA ILE A 143 -3.47 -15.69 -30.54
C ILE A 143 -2.40 -15.30 -31.58
N PHE A 144 -1.31 -14.67 -31.14
CA PHE A 144 -0.27 -14.19 -32.06
C PHE A 144 0.65 -15.32 -32.57
N LYS A 145 0.50 -16.55 -32.07
CA LYS A 145 1.29 -17.75 -32.44
C LYS A 145 2.80 -17.47 -32.50
N SER A 146 3.27 -16.60 -31.60
CA SER A 146 4.60 -15.97 -31.70
C SER A 146 5.72 -16.78 -31.03
N ALA A 147 5.40 -17.77 -30.19
CA ALA A 147 6.39 -18.57 -29.49
C ALA A 147 5.89 -19.99 -29.15
N ALA A 148 6.78 -20.97 -29.16
CA ALA A 148 6.53 -22.26 -28.54
C ALA A 148 6.41 -22.05 -27.02
N LEU A 149 5.25 -22.33 -26.45
CA LEU A 149 5.01 -22.21 -25.01
C LEU A 149 5.77 -23.32 -24.27
N ASP A 150 7.06 -23.09 -24.05
CA ASP A 150 7.88 -23.96 -23.21
C ASP A 150 7.64 -23.62 -21.73
N ALA A 151 7.68 -24.64 -20.86
CA ALA A 151 7.41 -24.49 -19.44
C ALA A 151 8.35 -23.46 -18.80
N SER A 152 9.62 -23.43 -19.23
CA SER A 152 10.61 -22.45 -18.77
C SER A 152 10.16 -21.00 -19.00
N THR A 153 9.66 -20.70 -20.21
CA THR A 153 9.20 -19.36 -20.62
C THR A 153 8.00 -18.89 -19.78
N ILE A 154 7.06 -19.82 -19.52
CA ILE A 154 5.86 -19.61 -18.71
C ILE A 154 6.25 -19.27 -17.26
N PHE A 155 7.15 -20.04 -16.66
CA PHE A 155 7.61 -19.79 -15.28
C PHE A 155 8.41 -18.48 -15.17
N THR A 156 9.30 -18.20 -16.12
CA THR A 156 10.06 -16.94 -16.11
C THR A 156 9.11 -15.74 -16.21
N ALA A 157 8.13 -15.75 -17.12
CA ALA A 157 7.16 -14.66 -17.26
C ALA A 157 6.32 -14.45 -15.98
N LEU A 158 5.89 -15.53 -15.32
CA LEU A 158 5.16 -15.45 -14.06
C LEU A 158 6.00 -14.80 -12.96
N VAL A 159 7.26 -15.23 -12.79
CA VAL A 159 8.17 -14.68 -11.78
C VAL A 159 8.45 -13.21 -12.05
N THR A 160 8.73 -12.84 -13.30
CA THR A 160 9.00 -11.44 -13.68
C THR A 160 7.80 -10.54 -13.44
N LEU A 161 6.57 -10.99 -13.76
CA LEU A 161 5.34 -10.22 -13.49
C LEU A 161 5.05 -10.06 -12.00
N ARG A 162 5.28 -11.12 -11.21
CA ARG A 162 5.13 -11.06 -9.75
C ARG A 162 6.14 -10.09 -9.13
N ALA A 163 7.38 -10.09 -9.62
CA ALA A 163 8.40 -9.12 -9.20
C ALA A 163 8.00 -7.68 -9.56
N CYS A 164 7.48 -7.46 -10.78
CA CYS A 164 7.01 -6.14 -11.23
C CYS A 164 5.80 -5.63 -10.42
N ALA A 165 4.86 -6.50 -10.06
CA ALA A 165 3.69 -6.12 -9.26
C ALA A 165 4.06 -5.74 -7.82
N ASN A 166 5.04 -6.44 -7.22
CA ASN A 166 5.59 -6.10 -5.90
C ASN A 166 6.31 -4.76 -5.85
N LEU A 167 6.71 -4.22 -7.01
CA LEU A 167 7.38 -2.93 -7.11
C LEU A 167 6.42 -1.74 -7.01
N PHE A 168 5.12 -1.98 -7.19
CA PHE A 168 4.07 -0.96 -7.14
C PHE A 168 3.54 -0.68 -5.72
N VAL A 169 4.04 -1.41 -4.72
CA VAL A 169 3.72 -1.32 -3.29
C VAL A 169 4.91 -0.75 -2.53
#